data_AF-A0A815W2I5-F1
#
_entry.id   AF-A0A815W2I5-F1
#
_cell.length_a   1.000
_cell.length_b   1.000
_cell.length_c   1.000
_cell.angle_alpha   90.00
_cell.angle_beta   90.00
_cell.angle_gamma   90.00
#
_symmetry.space_group_name_H-M   'P 1'
#
loop_
_entity.id
_entity.type
_entity.pdbx_description
1 polymer ?
#
loop_
_entity_poly.entity_id
_entity_poly.type
_entity_poly.pdbx_seq_one_letter_code
_entity_poly.pdbx_strand_id
1 'polypeptide(L)'
;MIKRLKHENQLNIHLKSLQGIIIPNRITSGYLKTLNWFYIICYEFSGKSKEFDKYTYDEKQMALHALRQLHLNNVLHNDLRWENFLVNYDDNNDKHNHIMLCDLEDAVILNENDMRKKNLFQKEENKLKKLLSYTK
;
A
#
# COMPACT_ATOMS: atom_id res chain seq x y z
N MET A 1 18.06 3.12 2.33
CA MET A 1 17.52 2.85 0.98
C MET A 1 17.56 1.37 0.63
N ILE A 2 18.69 0.76 0.22
CA ILE A 2 18.72 -0.67 -0.20
C ILE A 2 18.14 -1.64 0.85
N LYS A 3 18.41 -1.41 2.14
CA LYS A 3 17.84 -2.22 3.23
C LYS A 3 16.31 -2.17 3.26
N ARG A 4 15.71 -0.99 3.03
CA ARG A 4 14.25 -0.78 2.98
C ARG A 4 13.63 -1.44 1.76
N LEU A 5 14.28 -1.34 0.59
CA LEU A 5 13.84 -2.06 -0.62
C LEU A 5 13.91 -3.59 -0.46
N LYS A 6 14.96 -4.12 0.17
CA LYS A 6 15.03 -5.58 0.46
C LYS A 6 13.92 -6.01 1.41
N HIS A 7 13.62 -5.17 2.41
CA HIS A 7 12.53 -5.39 3.36
C HIS A 7 11.16 -5.34 2.68
N GLU A 8 10.91 -4.34 1.85
CA GLU A 8 9.72 -4.24 1.00
C GLU A 8 9.55 -5.48 0.11
N ASN A 9 10.64 -5.97 -0.50
CA ASN A 9 10.58 -7.19 -1.32
C ASN A 9 10.17 -8.42 -0.49
N GLN A 10 10.69 -8.56 0.74
CA GLN A 10 10.31 -9.65 1.65
C GLN A 10 8.83 -9.56 2.04
N LEU A 11 8.35 -8.36 2.35
CA LEU A 11 6.93 -8.10 2.61
C LEU A 11 6.07 -8.47 1.40
N ASN A 12 6.47 -8.07 0.19
CA ASN A 12 5.73 -8.42 -1.01
C ASN A 12 5.70 -9.94 -1.26
N ILE A 13 6.72 -10.69 -0.86
CA ILE A 13 6.69 -12.16 -0.93
C ILE A 13 5.68 -12.72 0.09
N HIS A 14 5.65 -12.16 1.30
CA HIS A 14 4.70 -12.54 2.34
C HIS A 14 3.24 -12.23 1.96
N LEU A 15 3.01 -11.07 1.33
CA LEU A 15 1.69 -10.57 0.95
C LEU A 15 1.26 -11.00 -0.46
N LYS A 16 1.80 -12.12 -0.97
CA LYS A 16 1.53 -12.59 -2.34
C LYS A 16 0.03 -12.76 -2.64
N SER A 17 -0.78 -13.18 -1.68
CA SER A 17 -2.23 -13.33 -1.84
C SER A 17 -2.99 -12.02 -1.97
N LEU A 18 -2.38 -10.89 -1.63
CA LEU A 18 -2.98 -9.56 -1.67
C LEU A 18 -2.60 -8.76 -2.93
N GLN A 19 -1.62 -9.28 -3.69
CA GLN A 19 -1.15 -8.66 -4.93
C GLN A 19 -2.24 -8.69 -6.01
N GLY A 20 -2.38 -7.56 -6.71
CA GLY A 20 -3.44 -7.35 -7.71
C GLY A 20 -4.83 -7.08 -7.11
N ILE A 21 -4.96 -7.13 -5.78
CA ILE A 21 -6.22 -6.88 -5.08
C ILE A 21 -6.14 -5.56 -4.31
N ILE A 22 -5.17 -5.45 -3.39
CA ILE A 22 -5.00 -4.28 -2.53
C ILE A 22 -3.56 -3.72 -2.55
N ILE A 23 -2.60 -4.42 -3.15
CA ILE A 23 -1.24 -3.95 -3.40
C ILE A 23 -0.83 -4.32 -4.84
N PRO A 24 0.09 -3.61 -5.49
CA PRO A 24 0.53 -3.92 -6.85
C PRO A 24 1.13 -5.33 -7.01
N ASN A 25 0.97 -5.91 -8.19
CA ASN A 25 1.65 -7.16 -8.55
C ASN A 25 3.16 -6.92 -8.66
N ARG A 26 3.95 -7.64 -7.85
CA ARG A 26 5.42 -7.59 -7.96
C ARG A 26 5.86 -8.50 -9.11
N ILE A 27 6.56 -7.93 -10.09
CA ILE A 27 7.10 -8.65 -11.24
C ILE A 27 8.46 -9.27 -10.89
N THR A 28 9.42 -8.47 -10.44
CA THR A 28 10.78 -8.93 -10.16
C THR A 28 11.52 -8.00 -9.20
N SER A 29 12.66 -8.44 -8.68
CA SER A 29 13.55 -7.60 -7.87
C SER A 29 15.00 -8.09 -8.00
N GLY A 30 15.97 -7.21 -7.78
CA GLY A 30 17.37 -7.60 -7.76
C GLY A 30 18.33 -6.43 -7.94
N TYR A 31 19.64 -6.74 -7.91
CA TYR A 31 20.66 -5.78 -8.26
C TYR A 31 20.78 -5.65 -9.77
N LEU A 32 20.92 -4.43 -10.27
CA LEU A 32 21.29 -4.18 -11.66
C LEU A 32 22.74 -4.66 -11.88
N LYS A 33 22.90 -5.72 -12.68
CA LYS A 33 24.19 -6.41 -12.92
C LYS A 33 25.33 -5.49 -13.36
N THR A 34 25.03 -4.44 -14.11
CA THR A 34 26.02 -3.49 -14.64
C THR A 34 26.50 -2.49 -13.59
N LEU A 35 25.76 -2.32 -12.50
CA LEU A 35 25.96 -1.21 -11.58
C LEU A 35 26.22 -1.69 -10.14
N ASN A 36 25.72 -2.84 -9.68
CA ASN A 36 25.93 -3.46 -8.35
C ASN A 36 25.55 -2.63 -7.09
N TRP A 37 25.43 -1.31 -7.18
CA TRP A 37 24.92 -0.39 -6.16
C TRP A 37 23.42 -0.07 -6.26
N PHE A 38 22.72 -0.43 -7.35
CA PHE A 38 21.29 -0.21 -7.50
C PHE A 38 20.51 -1.50 -7.30
N TYR A 39 19.62 -1.51 -6.31
CA TYR A 39 18.62 -2.55 -6.10
C TYR A 39 17.27 -2.04 -6.63
N ILE A 40 16.59 -2.84 -7.44
CA ILE A 40 15.30 -2.50 -8.02
C ILE A 40 14.22 -3.48 -7.58
N ILE A 41 13.00 -2.99 -7.50
CA ILE A 41 11.78 -3.79 -7.43
C ILE A 41 10.89 -3.28 -8.56
N CYS A 42 10.36 -4.19 -9.35
CA CYS A 42 9.48 -3.87 -10.47
C CYS A 42 8.07 -4.35 -10.14
N TYR A 43 7.09 -3.50 -10.42
CA TYR A 43 5.67 -3.76 -10.24
C TYR A 43 4.95 -3.64 -11.58
N GLU A 44 3.82 -4.34 -11.71
CA GLU A 44 2.85 -4.07 -12.75
C GLU A 44 2.27 -2.67 -12.56
N PHE A 45 1.97 -1.98 -13.65
CA PHE A 45 1.29 -0.69 -13.57
C PHE A 45 -0.13 -0.89 -13.03
N SER A 46 -0.40 -0.37 -11.83
CA SER A 46 -1.67 -0.56 -11.12
C SER A 46 -2.49 0.73 -10.97
N GLY A 47 -2.25 1.71 -11.84
CA GLY A 47 -2.95 3.00 -11.82
C GLY A 47 -2.07 4.16 -11.36
N LYS A 48 -2.71 5.28 -10.99
CA LYS A 48 -2.03 6.52 -10.61
C LYS A 48 -2.56 7.04 -9.27
N SER A 49 -1.69 7.63 -8.47
CA SER A 49 -2.12 8.47 -7.36
C SER A 49 -2.73 9.76 -7.89
N LYS A 50 -3.65 10.35 -7.13
CA LYS A 50 -4.17 11.69 -7.40
C LYS A 50 -4.11 12.54 -6.14
N GLU A 51 -4.27 13.84 -6.29
CA GLU A 51 -4.35 14.72 -5.12
C GLU A 51 -5.56 14.36 -4.26
N PHE A 52 -5.41 14.58 -2.95
CA PHE A 52 -6.35 14.11 -1.95
C PHE A 52 -7.80 14.62 -2.16
N ASP A 53 -7.96 15.88 -2.54
CA ASP A 53 -9.23 16.55 -2.82
C ASP A 53 -10.00 15.95 -4.01
N LYS A 54 -9.31 15.16 -4.86
CA LYS A 54 -9.90 14.50 -6.03
C LYS A 54 -10.44 13.11 -5.74
N TYR A 55 -10.32 12.59 -4.51
CA TYR A 55 -10.89 11.29 -4.12
C TYR A 55 -12.40 11.39 -3.85
N THR A 56 -13.18 10.53 -4.49
CA THR A 56 -14.62 10.37 -4.23
C THR A 56 -14.85 9.72 -2.86
N TYR A 57 -16.09 9.80 -2.37
CA TYR A 57 -16.44 9.12 -1.12
C TYR A 57 -16.18 7.60 -1.20
N ASP A 58 -16.56 6.97 -2.31
CA ASP A 58 -16.39 5.52 -2.48
C ASP A 58 -14.93 5.13 -2.49
N GLU A 59 -14.09 5.89 -3.19
CA GLU A 59 -12.64 5.69 -3.18
C GLU A 59 -12.06 5.85 -1.76
N LYS A 60 -12.52 6.82 -0.98
CA LYS A 60 -12.11 6.94 0.43
C LYS A 60 -12.48 5.69 1.25
N GLN A 61 -13.65 5.11 1.01
CA GLN A 61 -14.04 3.85 1.66
C GLN A 61 -13.20 2.67 1.19
N MET A 62 -12.86 2.60 -0.09
CA MET A 62 -12.01 1.55 -0.65
C MET A 62 -10.57 1.63 -0.11
N ALA A 63 -10.02 2.84 0.06
CA ALA A 63 -8.73 3.06 0.70
C ALA A 63 -8.70 2.54 2.15
N LEU A 64 -9.77 2.81 2.92
CA LEU A 64 -9.94 2.26 4.27
C LEU A 64 -10.07 0.74 4.26
N HIS A 65 -10.78 0.19 3.28
CA HIS A 65 -10.92 -1.25 3.13
C HIS A 65 -9.56 -1.92 2.85
N ALA A 66 -8.79 -1.39 1.88
CA ALA A 66 -7.46 -1.89 1.55
C ALA A 66 -6.52 -1.87 2.78
N LEU A 67 -6.52 -0.78 3.55
CA LEU A 67 -5.73 -0.69 4.78
C LEU A 67 -6.12 -1.76 5.80
N ARG A 68 -7.42 -1.99 6.01
CA ARG A 68 -7.90 -3.02 6.94
C ARG A 68 -7.52 -4.43 6.49
N GLN A 69 -7.48 -4.70 5.19
CA GLN A 69 -6.99 -5.97 4.67
C GLN A 69 -5.49 -6.18 4.96
N LEU A 70 -4.66 -5.14 4.91
CA LEU A 70 -3.28 -5.22 5.40
C LEU A 70 -3.24 -5.52 6.91
N HIS A 71 -4.06 -4.85 7.71
CA HIS A 71 -4.12 -5.08 9.17
C HIS A 71 -4.53 -6.51 9.52
N LEU A 72 -5.45 -7.12 8.76
CA LEU A 72 -5.84 -8.52 8.93
C LEU A 72 -4.68 -9.50 8.68
N ASN A 73 -3.70 -9.10 7.87
CA ASN A 73 -2.46 -9.83 7.64
C ASN A 73 -1.34 -9.41 8.61
N ASN A 74 -1.70 -8.79 9.72
CA ASN A 74 -0.80 -8.27 10.76
C ASN A 74 0.20 -7.21 10.27
N VAL A 75 -0.07 -6.49 9.17
CA VAL A 75 0.86 -5.49 8.61
C VAL A 75 0.42 -4.07 8.96
N LEU A 76 1.33 -3.26 9.49
CA LEU A 76 1.21 -1.79 9.51
C LEU A 76 1.91 -1.22 8.28
N HIS A 77 1.36 -0.19 7.65
CA HIS A 77 1.99 0.47 6.51
C HIS A 77 3.04 1.53 6.93
N ASN A 78 2.77 2.23 8.04
CA ASN A 78 3.45 3.37 8.64
C ASN A 78 3.53 4.65 7.79
N ASP A 79 3.57 4.54 6.47
CA ASP A 79 3.70 5.68 5.56
C ASP A 79 2.43 6.01 4.75
N LEU A 80 1.31 6.22 5.43
CA LEU A 80 0.06 6.62 4.78
C LEU A 80 0.08 8.08 4.33
N ARG A 81 0.06 8.27 2.99
CA ARG A 81 -0.09 9.55 2.27
C ARG A 81 -0.83 9.29 0.96
N TRP A 82 -1.40 10.31 0.33
CA TRP A 82 -2.25 10.15 -0.87
C TRP A 82 -1.45 9.61 -2.07
N GLU A 83 -0.15 9.90 -2.13
CA GLU A 83 0.79 9.40 -3.12
C GLU A 83 0.89 7.86 -3.11
N ASN A 84 0.63 7.25 -1.95
CA ASN A 84 0.78 5.81 -1.74
C ASN A 84 -0.53 5.04 -2.01
N PHE A 85 -1.54 5.70 -2.59
CA PHE A 85 -2.78 5.08 -3.04
C PHE A 85 -2.88 5.17 -4.56
N LEU A 86 -2.79 4.04 -5.24
CA LEU A 86 -2.96 3.94 -6.68
C LEU A 86 -4.44 3.73 -6.99
N VAL A 87 -5.00 4.59 -7.83
CA VAL A 87 -6.34 4.45 -8.36
C VAL A 87 -6.23 3.94 -9.79
N ASN A 88 -6.83 2.79 -10.05
CA ASN A 88 -6.97 2.24 -11.40
C ASN A 88 -8.40 2.47 -11.88
N TYR A 89 -8.53 3.11 -13.04
CA TYR A 89 -9.78 3.28 -13.75
C TYR A 89 -9.74 2.32 -14.93
N ASP A 90 -10.67 1.37 -14.97
CA ASP A 90 -10.89 0.60 -16.18
C ASP A 90 -11.57 1.53 -17.21
N ASP A 91 -10.83 1.93 -18.24
CA ASP A 91 -11.30 2.85 -19.29
C ASP A 91 -12.58 2.33 -20.00
N ASN A 92 -12.95 1.06 -19.81
CA ASN A 92 -14.14 0.43 -20.41
C ASN A 92 -15.33 0.25 -19.47
N ASN A 93 -15.24 0.60 -18.18
CA ASN A 93 -16.35 0.48 -17.24
C ASN A 93 -16.24 1.46 -16.07
N ASP A 94 -17.18 2.41 -16.00
CA ASP A 94 -17.42 3.38 -14.91
C ASP A 94 -17.72 2.77 -13.51
N LYS A 95 -17.36 1.50 -13.25
CA LYS A 95 -17.86 0.73 -12.11
C LYS A 95 -16.81 0.07 -11.24
N HIS A 96 -15.55 0.07 -11.63
CA HIS A 96 -14.49 -0.58 -10.85
C HIS A 96 -13.28 0.32 -10.70
N ASN A 97 -13.41 1.33 -9.83
CA ASN A 97 -12.25 2.03 -9.30
C ASN A 97 -11.56 1.06 -8.34
N HIS A 98 -10.40 0.52 -8.69
CA HIS A 98 -9.61 -0.27 -7.74
C HIS A 98 -8.63 0.64 -7.03
N ILE A 99 -8.55 0.53 -5.70
CA ILE A 99 -7.54 1.21 -4.89
C ILE A 99 -6.54 0.21 -4.36
N MET A 100 -5.27 0.49 -4.61
CA MET A 100 -4.16 -0.29 -4.10
C MET A 100 -3.21 0.59 -3.29
N LEU A 101 -2.62 0.01 -2.25
CA LEU A 101 -1.57 0.60 -1.44
C LEU A 101 -0.20 0.25 -2.04
N CYS A 102 0.68 1.23 -2.16
CA CYS A 102 2.06 1.03 -2.60
C CYS A 102 3.06 1.65 -1.61
N ASP A 103 4.35 1.45 -1.86
CA ASP A 103 5.45 1.90 -0.99
C ASP A 103 5.41 1.26 0.41
N LEU A 104 5.81 -0.02 0.47
CA LEU A 104 5.86 -0.79 1.72
C LEU A 104 7.24 -0.72 2.40
N GLU A 105 8.08 0.27 2.07
CA GLU A 105 9.44 0.39 2.61
C GLU A 105 9.48 0.55 4.14
N ASP A 106 8.46 1.20 4.72
CA ASP A 106 8.30 1.42 6.17
C ASP A 106 7.31 0.47 6.84
N ALA A 107 6.66 -0.39 6.05
CA ALA A 107 5.66 -1.28 6.57
C ALA A 107 6.29 -2.31 7.52
N VAL A 108 5.55 -2.82 8.51
CA VAL A 108 6.07 -3.84 9.44
C VAL A 108 5.04 -4.93 9.68
N ILE A 109 5.51 -6.18 9.72
CA ILE A 109 4.70 -7.31 10.19
C ILE A 109 4.77 -7.31 11.72
N LEU A 110 3.61 -7.17 12.36
CA LEU A 110 3.48 -7.32 13.80
C LEU A 110 3.36 -8.79 14.16
N ASN A 111 3.94 -9.17 15.30
CA ASN A 111 3.72 -10.50 15.85
C ASN A 111 2.23 -10.66 16.22
N GLU A 112 1.68 -11.85 16.00
CA GLU A 112 0.28 -12.15 16.32
C GLU A 112 -0.06 -11.84 17.78
N ASN A 113 0.90 -12.06 18.69
CA ASN A 113 0.80 -11.86 20.13
C ASN A 113 1.22 -10.44 20.60
N ASP A 114 1.50 -9.49 19.71
CA ASP A 114 1.81 -8.11 20.14
C ASP A 114 0.56 -7.46 20.77
N MET A 115 0.59 -7.28 22.09
CA MET A 115 -0.50 -6.67 22.87
C MET A 115 -0.87 -5.26 22.39
N ARG A 116 0.03 -4.56 21.70
CA ARG A 116 -0.19 -3.20 21.19
C ARG A 116 -0.85 -3.19 19.82
N LYS A 117 -0.93 -4.34 19.13
CA LYS A 117 -1.40 -4.49 17.74
C LYS A 117 -2.71 -3.76 17.48
N LYS A 118 -3.72 -3.99 18.32
CA LYS A 118 -5.04 -3.34 18.21
C LYS A 118 -4.93 -1.81 18.26
N ASN A 119 -4.12 -1.27 19.17
CA ASN A 119 -3.93 0.17 19.30
C ASN A 119 -3.15 0.75 18.11
N LEU A 120 -2.14 0.05 17.62
CA LEU A 120 -1.36 0.49 16.46
C LEU A 120 -2.21 0.55 15.19
N PHE A 121 -2.99 -0.51 14.90
CA PHE A 121 -3.93 -0.52 13.78
C PHE A 121 -4.98 0.58 13.89
N GLN A 122 -5.54 0.78 15.09
CA GLN A 122 -6.51 1.86 15.30
C GLN A 122 -5.89 3.25 15.07
N LYS A 123 -4.64 3.47 15.50
CA LYS A 123 -3.93 4.73 15.27
C LYS A 123 -3.68 4.98 13.79
N GLU A 124 -3.25 3.95 13.06
CA GLU A 124 -3.01 4.04 11.63
C GLU A 124 -4.31 4.28 10.83
N GLU A 125 -5.40 3.56 11.16
CA GLU A 125 -6.71 3.80 10.55
C GLU A 125 -7.20 5.23 10.86
N ASN A 126 -6.98 5.75 12.07
CA ASN A 126 -7.32 7.13 12.42
C ASN A 126 -6.47 8.15 11.66
N LYS A 127 -5.19 7.86 11.40
CA LYS A 127 -4.33 8.70 10.55
C LYS A 127 -4.91 8.76 9.13
N LEU A 128 -5.32 7.61 8.58
CA LEU A 128 -5.98 7.57 7.27
C LEU A 128 -7.30 8.34 7.29
N LYS A 129 -8.20 8.08 8.24
CA LYS A 129 -9.47 8.80 8.33
C LYS A 129 -9.29 10.32 8.38
N LYS A 130 -8.29 10.80 9.13
CA LYS A 130 -7.95 12.23 9.15
C LYS A 130 -7.51 12.72 7.78
N LEU A 131 -6.60 11.99 7.13
CA LEU A 131 -6.19 12.27 5.74
C LEU A 131 -7.42 12.36 4.83
N LEU A 132 -8.36 11.39 4.96
CA LEU A 132 -9.59 11.29 4.16
C LEU A 132 -10.69 12.31 4.50
N SER A 133 -10.63 12.95 5.66
CA SER A 133 -11.61 13.93 6.13
C SER A 133 -11.26 15.39 5.84
N TYR A 134 -10.06 15.69 5.34
CA TYR A 134 -9.64 17.05 5.00
C TYR A 134 -10.31 17.57 3.71
N THR A 135 -11.62 17.75 3.75
CA THR A 135 -12.36 18.59 2.80
C THR A 135 -12.18 20.04 3.20
N LYS A 136 -11.50 20.85 2.37
CA LYS A 136 -11.69 22.30 2.36
C LYS A 136 -12.89 22.62 1.47
#